data_AF-A0A1I6VR61-F1
#
_entry.id   AF-A0A1I6VR61-F1
#
_cell.length_a   1.000
_cell.length_b   1.000
_cell.length_c   1.000
_cell.angle_alpha   90.00
_cell.angle_beta   90.00
_cell.angle_gamma   90.00
#
_symmetry.space_group_name_H-M   'P 1'
#
loop_
_entity.id
_entity.type
_entity.pdbx_description
1 polymer ?
#
loop_
_entity_poly.entity_id
_entity_poly.type
_entity_poly.pdbx_seq_one_letter_code
_entity_poly.pdbx_strand_id
1 'polypeptide(L)' 'MKMSPRLLQVVSIFFIGYGIIDILFVNWVLGVVLLLIGIYMNYTAIKKLRELKK' A
#
# COMPACT_ATOMS: atom_id res chain seq x y z
N MET A 1 19.32 4.59 -2.59
CA MET A 1 18.50 5.27 -1.55
C MET A 1 17.91 4.23 -0.61
N LYS A 2 18.21 4.27 0.70
CA LYS A 2 17.59 3.36 1.70
C LYS A 2 16.12 3.78 1.85
N MET A 3 15.20 3.09 1.18
CA MET A 3 13.78 3.40 1.25
C MET A 3 13.29 3.11 2.69
N SER A 4 12.85 4.16 3.38
CA SER A 4 12.42 4.04 4.77
C SER A 4 11.14 3.20 4.86
N PRO A 5 11.07 2.17 5.72
CA PRO A 5 9.86 1.34 5.88
C PRO A 5 8.61 2.16 6.24
N ARG A 6 8.79 3.28 6.96
CA ARG A 6 7.71 4.20 7.29
C ARG A 6 7.13 4.89 6.05
N LEU A 7 7.99 5.28 5.10
CA LEU A 7 7.55 5.88 3.85
C LEU A 7 6.72 4.88 3.03
N LEU A 8 7.14 3.60 3.00
CA LEU A 8 6.41 2.54 2.30
C LEU A 8 5.02 2.30 2.90
N GLN A 9 4.90 2.34 4.23
CA GLN A 9 3.61 2.27 4.93
C GLN A 9 2.69 3.44 4.58
N VAL A 10 3.20 4.69 4.65
CA VAL A 10 2.40 5.87 4.31
C VAL A 10 1.89 5.79 2.88
N VAL A 11 2.77 5.48 1.92
CA VAL A 11 2.37 5.31 0.51
C VAL A 11 1.34 4.18 0.35
N SER A 12 1.49 3.05 1.06
CA SER A 12 0.50 1.97 0.98
C SER A 12 -0.88 2.38 1.47
N ILE A 13 -0.97 3.19 2.53
CA ILE A 13 -2.25 3.68 3.07
C ILE A 13 -2.91 4.61 2.06
N PHE A 14 -2.13 5.48 1.40
CA PHE A 14 -2.65 6.33 0.32
C PHE A 14 -3.21 5.51 -0.84
N PHE A 15 -2.49 4.48 -1.30
CA PHE A 15 -2.97 3.59 -2.37
C PHE A 15 -4.25 2.83 -1.98
N ILE A 16 -4.34 2.35 -0.74
CA ILE A 16 -5.54 1.67 -0.23
C ILE A 16 -6.71 2.65 -0.16
N GLY A 17 -6.50 3.84 0.41
CA GLY A 17 -7.55 4.87 0.52
C GLY A 17 -8.04 5.34 -0.84
N TYR A 18 -7.12 5.61 -1.77
CA TYR A 18 -7.47 6.01 -3.13
C TYR A 18 -8.18 4.88 -3.88
N GLY A 19 -7.71 3.63 -3.74
CA GLY A 19 -8.37 2.46 -4.30
C GLY A 19 -9.82 2.29 -3.81
N ILE A 20 -10.09 2.53 -2.53
CA ILE A 20 -11.46 2.52 -1.99
C ILE A 20 -12.33 3.61 -2.63
N ILE A 21 -11.81 4.83 -2.77
CA ILE A 21 -12.53 5.94 -3.41
C ILE A 21 -12.80 5.62 -4.89
N ASP A 22 -11.82 5.07 -5.61
CA ASP A 22 -11.97 4.69 -7.01
C ASP A 22 -13.04 3.60 -7.19
N ILE A 23 -13.11 2.62 -6.26
CA ILE A 23 -14.17 1.60 -6.29
C ILE A 23 -15.55 2.22 -6.15
N LEU A 24 -15.69 3.19 -5.25
CA LEU A 24 -16.97 3.79 -4.92
C LEU A 24 -17.47 4.81 -5.94
N PHE A 25 -16.56 5.53 -6.60
CA PHE A 25 -16.94 6.74 -7.37
C PHE A 25 -16.47 6.76 -8.83
N VAL A 26 -15.50 5.93 -9.23
CA VAL A 26 -14.86 6.07 -10.55
C VAL A 26 -14.92 4.78 -11.36
N ASN A 27 -14.17 3.75 -10.95
CA ASN A 27 -14.08 2.49 -11.66
C ASN A 27 -13.64 1.36 -10.71
N TRP A 28 -14.57 0.44 -10.46
CA TRP A 28 -14.37 -0.66 -9.53
C TRP A 28 -13.20 -1.58 -9.88
N VAL A 29 -12.90 -1.78 -11.17
CA VAL A 29 -11.78 -2.64 -11.60
C VAL A 29 -10.45 -1.99 -11.26
N LEU A 30 -10.28 -0.71 -11.59
CA LEU A 30 -9.06 0.05 -11.28
C LEU A 30 -8.85 0.19 -9.78
N GLY A 31 -9.92 0.48 -9.03
CA GLY A 31 -9.86 0.61 -7.58
C GLY A 31 -9.47 -0.69 -6.88
N VAL A 32 -9.97 -1.85 -7.34
CA VAL A 32 -9.56 -3.17 -6.83
C VAL A 32 -8.07 -3.44 -7.09
N VAL A 33 -7.57 -3.10 -8.28
CA VAL A 33 -6.14 -3.25 -8.62
C VAL A 33 -5.26 -2.38 -7.73
N LEU A 34 -5.64 -1.11 -7.52
CA LEU A 34 -4.95 -0.18 -6.62
C LEU A 34 -4.94 -0.68 -5.17
N LEU A 35 -6.05 -1.24 -4.70
CA LEU A 35 -6.18 -1.86 -3.38
C LEU A 35 -5.22 -3.04 -3.21
N LEU A 36 -5.17 -3.95 -4.19
CA LEU A 36 -4.26 -5.10 -4.16
C LEU A 36 -2.79 -4.68 -4.14
N ILE A 37 -2.42 -3.67 -4.92
CA ILE A 37 -1.06 -3.09 -4.92
C ILE A 37 -0.75 -2.46 -3.56
N GLY A 38 -1.67 -1.68 -3.01
CA GLY A 38 -1.51 -1.06 -1.69
C GLY A 38 -1.33 -2.10 -0.57
N ILE A 39 -2.12 -3.16 -0.57
CA ILE A 39 -2.00 -4.28 0.38
C ILE A 39 -0.63 -4.97 0.25
N TYR A 40 -0.19 -5.25 -0.99
CA TYR A 40 1.11 -5.87 -1.25
C TYR A 40 2.29 -5.01 -0.78
N MET A 41 2.22 -3.70 -1.03
CA MET A 41 3.21 -2.74 -0.54
C MET A 41 3.24 -2.69 0.99
N ASN A 42 2.08 -2.70 1.65
CA ASN A 42 2.03 -2.73 3.12
C ASN A 42 2.65 -4.02 3.68
N TYR A 43 2.34 -5.16 3.08
CA TYR A 43 2.89 -6.45 3.49
C TYR A 43 4.43 -6.48 3.39
N THR A 44 4.98 -6.00 2.27
CA THR A 44 6.44 -5.90 2.09
C THR A 44 7.07 -4.87 3.04
N ALA A 45 6.40 -3.77 3.35
CA ALA A 45 6.85 -2.81 4.36
C ALA A 45 6.98 -3.46 5.75
N ILE A 46 5.94 -4.20 6.17
CA ILE A 46 5.90 -4.91 7.45
C ILE A 46 6.98 -5.99 7.50
N LYS A 47 7.16 -6.76 6.42
CA LYS A 47 8.21 -7.78 6.33
C LYS A 47 9.61 -7.17 6.50
N LYS A 48 9.91 -6.07 5.80
CA LYS A 48 11.19 -5.34 5.96
C LYS A 48 11.37 -4.76 7.37
N LEU A 49 10.30 -4.27 7.99
CA LEU A 49 10.33 -3.80 9.38
C LEU A 49 10.66 -4.93 10.37
N ARG A 50 10.15 -6.14 10.13
CA ARG A 50 10.50 -7.34 10.91
C ARG A 50 11.95 -7.76 10.69
N GLU A 51 12.44 -7.73 9.46
CA GLU A 51 13.85 -8.05 9.14
C GLU A 51 14.83 -7.05 9.76
N LEU A 52 14.47 -5.77 9.84
CA LEU A 52 15.29 -4.73 10.49
C LEU A 52 15.26 -4.78 12.02
N LYS A 53 14.28 -5.48 12.61
CA LYS A 53 14.17 -5.67 14.07
C LYS A 53 14.81 -6.97 14.57
N LYS A 54 15.18 -7.87 13.66
CA LYS A 54 15.88 -9.13 13.94
C LYS A 54 17.38 -8.91 13.88
#